data_AF-A0A923QHG7-F1
#
_entry.id   AF-A0A923QHG7-F1
#
_cell.length_a   1.000
_cell.length_b   1.000
_cell.length_c   1.000
_cell.angle_alpha   90.00
_cell.angle_beta   90.00
_cell.angle_gamma   90.00
#
_symmetry.space_group_name_H-M   'P 1'
#
loop_
_entity.id
_entity.type
_entity.pdbx_description
1 polymer ?
#
loop_
_entity_poly.entity_id
_entity_poly.type
_entity_poly.pdbx_seq_one_letter_code
_entity_poly.pdbx_strand_id
1 'polypeptide(L)'
;MAPFYKSSTVWVLDFTYQGRPRRWVKAVPAGVNPRAGFEKQVADLYGSRGRVEDVRLATEDEETQYLRGTLPVNVICPTGRGGAA
;
A
#
# COMPACT_ATOMS: atom_id res chain seq x y z
N MET A 1 11.48 23.87 5.52
CA MET A 1 10.50 23.32 4.56
C MET A 1 11.26 22.36 3.65
N ALA A 2 11.23 21.05 3.88
CA ALA A 2 12.12 20.10 3.19
C ALA A 2 11.51 19.69 1.82
N PRO A 3 12.15 19.98 0.67
CA PRO A 3 11.64 19.61 -0.64
C PRO A 3 12.18 18.22 -1.00
N PHE A 4 11.65 17.17 -0.36
CA PHE A 4 12.05 15.79 -0.65
C PHE A 4 10.87 14.86 -0.95
N TYR A 5 9.70 15.41 -1.30
CA TYR A 5 8.63 14.62 -1.90
C TYR A 5 8.99 14.31 -3.35
N LYS A 6 9.93 13.37 -3.51
CA LYS A 6 10.16 12.61 -4.73
C LYS A 6 8.80 12.02 -5.09
N SER A 7 8.11 12.60 -6.08
CA SER A 7 6.68 12.42 -6.41
C SER A 7 6.22 11.00 -6.14
N SER A 8 5.67 10.75 -4.96
CA SER A 8 5.22 9.42 -4.56
C SER A 8 3.72 9.47 -4.50
N THR A 9 3.07 8.66 -5.33
CA THR A 9 1.63 8.61 -5.44
C THR A 9 1.11 7.52 -4.52
N VAL A 10 0.03 7.80 -3.78
CA VAL A 10 -0.57 6.77 -2.93
C VAL A 10 -1.49 5.88 -3.76
N TRP A 11 -1.33 4.57 -3.60
CA TRP A 11 -2.13 3.56 -4.28
C TRP A 11 -2.88 2.72 -3.25
N VAL A 12 -4.11 2.39 -3.61
CA VAL A 12 -4.96 1.44 -2.89
C VAL A 12 -4.95 0.12 -3.64
N LEU A 13 -4.78 -0.95 -2.87
CA LEU A 13 -4.62 -2.29 -3.37
C LEU A 13 -5.57 -3.22 -2.68
N ASP A 14 -6.45 -3.82 -3.46
CA ASP A 14 -7.35 -4.84 -2.99
C ASP A 14 -6.81 -6.19 -3.48
N PHE A 15 -6.58 -7.10 -2.52
CA PHE A 15 -6.08 -8.43 -2.78
C PHE A 15 -6.78 -9.43 -1.87
N THR A 16 -6.88 -10.68 -2.31
CA THR A 16 -7.48 -11.75 -1.53
C THR A 16 -6.39 -12.64 -0.98
N TYR A 17 -6.45 -12.93 0.32
CA TYR A 17 -5.58 -13.89 0.99
C TYR A 17 -6.41 -14.96 1.69
N GLN A 18 -6.21 -16.23 1.32
CA GLN A 18 -7.01 -17.36 1.85
C GLN A 18 -8.53 -17.13 1.74
N GLY A 19 -9.00 -16.55 0.62
CA GLY A 19 -10.40 -16.23 0.41
C GLY A 19 -10.93 -15.03 1.20
N ARG A 20 -10.07 -14.32 1.96
CA ARG A 20 -10.45 -13.10 2.68
C ARG A 20 -9.97 -11.86 1.93
N PRO A 21 -10.86 -10.90 1.63
CA PRO A 21 -10.46 -9.64 1.01
C PRO A 21 -9.62 -8.83 1.99
N ARG A 22 -8.52 -8.27 1.50
CA ARG A 22 -7.62 -7.39 2.23
C ARG A 22 -7.31 -6.17 1.37
N ARG A 23 -7.15 -5.04 2.05
CA ARG A 23 -6.78 -3.77 1.44
C ARG A 23 -5.47 -3.27 2.02
N TRP A 24 -4.56 -2.87 1.14
CA TRP A 24 -3.34 -2.13 1.47
C TRP A 24 -3.36 -0.76 0.84
N VAL A 25 -2.79 0.21 1.55
CA VAL A 25 -2.56 1.56 1.05
C VAL A 25 -1.09 1.84 1.19
N LYS A 26 -0.43 2.22 0.09
CA LYS A 26 1.02 2.43 0.08
C LYS A 26 1.42 3.50 -0.92
N ALA A 27 2.35 4.35 -0.51
CA ALA A 27 2.99 5.31 -1.39
C ALA A 27 4.00 4.61 -2.31
N VAL A 28 3.87 4.82 -3.62
CA VAL A 28 4.76 4.29 -4.65
C VAL A 28 5.44 5.46 -5.36
N PRO A 29 6.78 5.45 -5.51
CA PRO A 29 7.48 6.51 -6.22
C PRO A 29 7.09 6.56 -7.71
N ALA A 30 7.06 7.76 -8.28
CA ALA A 30 6.80 7.99 -9.70
C ALA A 30 7.82 7.25 -10.57
N GLY A 31 7.33 6.71 -11.69
CA GLY A 31 8.14 5.92 -12.63
C GLY A 31 8.24 4.43 -12.29
N VAL A 32 7.64 3.97 -11.19
CA VAL A 32 7.53 2.54 -10.87
C VAL A 32 6.12 2.06 -11.18
N ASN A 33 6.01 0.87 -11.81
CA ASN A 33 4.71 0.23 -12.01
C ASN A 33 4.22 -0.33 -10.66
N PRO A 34 3.18 0.25 -10.06
CA PRO A 34 2.71 -0.17 -8.74
C PRO A 34 2.27 -1.63 -8.80
N ARG A 35 1.46 -2.02 -9.79
CA ARG A 35 0.86 -3.35 -9.90
C ARG A 35 1.91 -4.46 -9.85
N ALA A 36 2.95 -4.35 -10.68
CA ALA A 36 4.03 -5.35 -10.72
C ALA A 36 4.80 -5.44 -9.39
N GLY A 37 5.06 -4.31 -8.72
CA GLY A 37 5.71 -4.28 -7.42
C GLY A 37 4.86 -4.90 -6.30
N PHE A 38 3.55 -4.79 -6.41
CA PHE A 38 2.61 -5.38 -5.46
C PHE A 38 2.37 -6.85 -5.72
N GLU A 39 2.22 -7.28 -6.97
CA GLU A 39 2.15 -8.69 -7.34
C GLU A 39 3.38 -9.44 -6.83
N LYS A 40 4.57 -8.83 -6.99
CA LYS A 40 5.81 -9.39 -6.43
C LYS A 40 5.79 -9.48 -4.90
N GLN A 41 5.35 -8.43 -4.19
CA GLN A 41 5.24 -8.44 -2.73
C GLN A 41 4.21 -9.46 -2.22
N VAL A 42 3.05 -9.55 -2.87
CA VAL A 42 2.00 -10.52 -2.51
C VAL A 42 2.49 -11.94 -2.76
N ALA A 43 3.17 -12.19 -3.87
CA ALA A 43 3.79 -13.48 -4.15
C ALA A 43 4.92 -13.81 -3.16
N ASP A 44 5.72 -12.83 -2.75
CA ASP A 44 6.81 -13.03 -1.79
C ASP A 44 6.28 -13.34 -0.37
N LEU A 45 5.26 -12.61 0.08
CA LEU A 45 4.71 -12.75 1.44
C LEU A 45 3.70 -13.89 1.57
N TYR A 46 2.84 -14.07 0.58
CA TYR A 46 1.71 -15.01 0.64
C TYR A 46 1.83 -16.16 -0.36
N GLY A 47 2.82 -16.16 -1.25
CA GLY A 47 2.98 -17.18 -2.29
C GLY A 47 1.76 -17.24 -3.19
N SER A 48 1.40 -18.45 -3.60
CA SER A 48 0.22 -18.74 -4.42
C SER A 48 -1.12 -18.52 -3.71
N ARG A 49 -1.13 -18.13 -2.42
CA ARG A 49 -2.34 -17.92 -1.62
C ARG A 49 -2.85 -16.48 -1.64
N GLY A 50 -2.03 -15.55 -2.13
CA GLY A 50 -2.37 -14.15 -2.31
C GLY A 50 -2.67 -13.85 -3.77
N ARG A 51 -3.81 -13.25 -4.06
CA ARG A 51 -4.18 -12.81 -5.41
C ARG A 51 -4.50 -11.32 -5.41
N VAL A 52 -3.80 -10.56 -6.25
CA VAL A 52 -4.11 -9.14 -6.46
C VAL A 52 -5.39 -9.07 -7.30
N GLU A 53 -6.41 -8.42 -6.76
CA GLU A 53 -7.70 -8.25 -7.44
C GLU A 53 -7.73 -6.90 -8.17
N ASP A 54 -7.41 -5.83 -7.45
CA ASP A 54 -7.43 -4.47 -8.01
C ASP A 54 -6.29 -3.60 -7.48
N VAL A 55 -5.82 -2.69 -8.33
CA VAL A 55 -4.80 -1.70 -8.02
C VAL A 55 -5.26 -0.37 -8.58
N ARG A 56 -5.64 0.55 -7.70
CA ARG A 56 -6.14 1.88 -8.07
C ARG A 56 -5.40 3.00 -7.36
N LEU A 57 -5.46 4.18 -7.93
CA LEU A 57 -5.01 5.40 -7.27
C LEU A 57 -5.84 5.63 -6.01
N ALA A 58 -5.18 6.02 -4.92
CA ALA A 58 -5.89 6.52 -3.75
C ALA A 58 -6.60 7.81 -4.10
N THR A 59 -7.80 7.98 -3.57
CA THR A 59 -8.48 9.29 -3.60
C THR A 59 -7.72 10.29 -2.71
N GLU A 60 -7.93 11.59 -2.93
CA GLU A 60 -7.30 12.65 -2.10
C GLU A 60 -7.63 12.50 -0.61
N ASP A 61 -8.81 11.98 -0.28
CA ASP A 61 -9.20 11.69 1.11
C ASP A 61 -8.43 10.49 1.68
N GLU A 62 -8.33 9.38 0.93
CA GLU A 62 -7.54 8.20 1.31
C GLU A 62 -6.04 8.52 1.44
N GLU A 63 -5.49 9.36 0.55
CA GLU A 63 -4.13 9.89 0.63
C GLU A 63 -3.96 10.75 1.89
N THR A 64 -4.91 11.66 2.16
CA THR A 64 -4.88 12.50 3.35
C THR A 64 -4.94 11.67 4.63
N GLN A 65 -5.78 10.63 4.68
CA GLN A 65 -5.86 9.73 5.84
C GLN A 65 -4.60 8.86 5.99
N TYR A 66 -3.96 8.46 4.88
CA TYR A 66 -2.68 7.77 4.89
C TYR A 66 -1.57 8.68 5.45
N LEU A 67 -1.49 9.92 4.98
CA LEU A 67 -0.54 10.93 5.46
C LEU A 67 -0.77 11.30 6.93
N ARG A 68 -2.03 11.28 7.38
CA ARG A 68 -2.42 11.52 8.79
C ARG A 68 -2.30 10.28 9.68
N GLY A 69 -1.96 9.11 9.13
CA GLY A 69 -1.83 7.86 9.89
C GLY A 69 -3.15 7.32 10.48
N THR A 70 -4.29 7.75 9.95
CA THR A 70 -5.62 7.48 10.52
C THR A 70 -6.35 6.31 9.85
N LEU A 71 -5.83 5.78 8.74
CA LEU A 71 -6.32 4.53 8.16
C LEU A 71 -5.93 3.35 9.06
N PRO A 72 -6.83 2.36 9.27
CA PRO A 72 -6.47 1.16 10.01
C PRO A 72 -5.32 0.45 9.30
N VAL A 73 -4.13 0.58 9.88
CA VAL A 73 -2.95 -0.16 9.47
C VAL A 73 -3.25 -1.64 9.65
N ASN A 74 -3.45 -2.35 8.54
CA ASN A 74 -3.26 -3.81 8.57
C ASN A 74 -1.83 -4.02 9.09
N VAL A 75 -1.71 -4.50 10.33
CA VAL A 75 -0.49 -4.65 11.16
C VAL A 75 0.63 -5.45 10.47
N ILE A 76 0.37 -6.03 9.29
CA ILE A 76 1.33 -6.75 8.44
C ILE A 76 1.75 -5.84 7.28
N CYS A 77 2.17 -4.61 7.57
CA CYS A 77 2.82 -3.74 6.61
C CYS A 77 4.26 -3.52 7.09
N PRO A 78 5.26 -4.28 6.56
CA PRO A 78 6.64 -4.19 7.05
C PRO A 78 7.32 -2.83 6.76
N THR A 79 6.65 -1.94 6.03
CA THR A 79 7.06 -0.54 5.84
C THR A 79 6.53 0.44 6.89
N GLY A 80 5.71 -0.02 7.84
CA GLY A 80 5.30 0.79 8.98
C GLY A 80 6.45 0.93 9.97
N ARG A 81 7.27 1.98 9.84
CA ARG A 81 8.09 2.42 10.97
C ARG A 81 7.13 2.69 12.13
N GLY A 82 7.24 1.91 13.19
CA GLY A 82 6.64 2.21 14.47
C GLY A 82 7.09 3.62 14.89
N GLY A 83 6.18 4.57 14.80
CA GLY A 83 6.31 5.87 15.43
C GLY A 83 5.63 5.77 16.78
N ALA A 84 6.43 5.66 17.83
CA ALA A 84 5.99 5.71 19.21
C ALA A 84 5.29 7.04 19.53
N ALA A 85 4.15 6.95 20.22
CA ALA A 85 3.74 7.79 21.34
C ALA A 85 2.50 7.16 22.00
#